data_AF-A0A3M0BZI2-F1
#
_entry.id   AF-A0A3M0BZI2-F1
#
_cell.length_a   1.000
_cell.length_b   1.000
_cell.length_c   1.000
_cell.angle_alpha   90.00
_cell.angle_beta   90.00
_cell.angle_gamma   90.00
#
_symmetry.space_group_name_H-M   'P 1'
#
loop_
_entity.id
_entity.type
_entity.pdbx_description
1 polymer ?
#
loop_
_entity_poly.entity_id
_entity_poly.type
_entity_poly.pdbx_seq_one_letter_code
_entity_poly.pdbx_strand_id
1 'polypeptide(L)'
;MGRVFIIEQRHAMILESRSIIFSDEELVLAMRPIMETKGLDQNLHPTAVVSELDDEGEVAVRFESNGSEPVQFSSREVGAAVLNHCIDQGIPLPRGSYKELAIRGDHVALIVRLETGGSTGGTADYDDE
;
A
#
# COMPACT_ATOMS: atom_id res chain seq x y z
N MET A 1 29.64 -24.25 -25.14
CA MET A 1 30.42 -23.75 -24.00
C MET A 1 29.56 -22.76 -23.22
N GLY A 2 28.89 -23.18 -22.14
CA GLY A 2 28.11 -22.29 -21.28
C GLY A 2 28.86 -22.05 -19.97
N ARG A 3 29.10 -20.79 -19.63
CA ARG A 3 29.75 -20.42 -18.36
C ARG A 3 28.72 -20.48 -17.25
N VAL A 4 28.95 -21.35 -16.26
CA VAL A 4 28.24 -21.35 -14.98
C VAL A 4 28.80 -20.19 -14.16
N PHE A 5 27.96 -19.20 -13.86
CA PHE A 5 28.30 -18.15 -12.91
C PHE A 5 27.87 -18.62 -11.52
N ILE A 6 28.83 -18.93 -10.66
CA ILE A 6 28.59 -19.14 -9.24
C ILE A 6 28.52 -17.75 -8.61
N ILE A 7 27.32 -17.30 -8.26
CA ILE A 7 27.13 -16.09 -7.47
C ILE A 7 27.34 -16.50 -6.01
N GLU A 8 28.39 -15.96 -5.39
CA GLU A 8 28.71 -16.12 -3.97
C GLU A 8 27.56 -15.56 -3.12
N GLN A 9 26.74 -16.45 -2.55
CA GLN A 9 25.63 -16.11 -1.65
C GLN A 9 26.18 -15.62 -0.30
N ARG A 10 26.47 -14.33 -0.19
CA ARG A 10 26.61 -13.66 1.12
C ARG A 10 25.21 -13.43 1.68
N HIS A 11 24.81 -14.26 2.65
CA HIS A 11 23.56 -14.18 3.44
C HIS A 11 22.35 -13.63 2.68
N ALA A 12 21.74 -14.43 1.80
CA ALA A 12 20.40 -14.13 1.31
C ALA A 12 19.41 -14.16 2.48
N MET A 13 19.04 -13.00 3.01
CA MET A 13 17.80 -12.89 3.79
C MET A 13 16.64 -13.23 2.85
N ILE A 14 15.88 -14.27 3.20
CA ILE A 14 14.64 -14.59 2.50
C ILE A 14 13.63 -13.51 2.90
N LEU A 15 13.44 -12.54 2.02
CA LEU A 15 12.41 -11.52 2.15
C LEU A 15 11.10 -12.10 1.62
N GLU A 16 10.09 -12.22 2.48
CA GLU A 16 8.73 -12.54 2.04
C GLU A 16 8.06 -11.24 1.59
N SER A 17 7.58 -11.18 0.35
CA SER A 17 6.81 -10.04 -0.16
C SER A 17 5.35 -10.43 -0.37
N ARG A 18 4.43 -9.67 0.20
CA ARG A 18 2.98 -9.81 -0.04
C ARG A 18 2.48 -8.61 -0.83
N SER A 19 1.60 -8.85 -1.79
CA SER A 19 0.95 -7.81 -2.60
C SER A 19 -0.55 -7.87 -2.34
N ILE A 20 -1.13 -6.76 -1.92
CA ILE A 20 -2.58 -6.59 -1.79
C ILE A 20 -3.00 -5.67 -2.93
N ILE A 21 -3.82 -6.17 -3.85
CA ILE A 21 -4.32 -5.41 -5.00
C ILE A 21 -5.73 -4.95 -4.67
N PHE A 22 -6.00 -3.66 -4.83
CA PHE A 22 -7.31 -3.07 -4.57
C PHE A 22 -8.07 -2.95 -5.88
N SER A 23 -9.29 -3.48 -5.92
CA SER A 23 -10.23 -3.16 -6.99
C SER A 23 -10.63 -1.69 -6.92
N ASP A 24 -11.17 -1.15 -8.00
CA ASP A 24 -11.60 0.24 -8.07
C ASP A 24 -12.68 0.53 -7.00
N GLU A 25 -13.60 -0.41 -6.78
CA GLU A 25 -14.63 -0.33 -5.75
C GLU A 25 -14.02 -0.28 -4.33
N GLU A 26 -13.06 -1.17 -4.04
CA GLU A 26 -12.36 -1.17 -2.75
C GLU A 26 -11.54 0.11 -2.55
N LEU A 27 -10.91 0.62 -3.61
CA LEU A 27 -10.13 1.84 -3.54
C LEU A 27 -11.02 3.05 -3.27
N VAL A 28 -12.20 3.14 -3.90
CA VAL A 28 -13.19 4.18 -3.60
C VAL A 28 -13.67 4.08 -2.15
N LEU A 29 -13.95 2.87 -1.66
CA LEU A 29 -14.33 2.66 -0.25
C LEU A 29 -13.22 3.06 0.72
N ALA A 30 -11.97 2.70 0.41
CA ALA A 30 -10.80 3.05 1.21
C ALA A 30 -10.58 4.57 1.26
N MET A 31 -10.85 5.28 0.16
CA MET A 31 -10.64 6.71 0.03
C MET A 31 -11.77 7.56 0.64
N ARG A 32 -12.93 6.97 0.95
CA ARG A 32 -14.10 7.68 1.51
C ARG A 32 -13.75 8.60 2.70
N PRO A 33 -12.98 8.17 3.72
CA PRO A 33 -12.66 9.04 4.86
C PRO A 33 -11.86 10.28 4.45
N ILE A 34 -11.00 10.17 3.44
CA ILE A 34 -10.22 11.29 2.89
C ILE A 34 -11.13 12.22 2.10
N MET A 35 -12.07 11.67 1.32
CA MET A 35 -13.08 12.45 0.60
C MET A 35 -13.99 13.23 1.54
N GLU A 36 -14.46 12.60 2.63
CA GLU A 36 -15.24 13.24 3.69
C GLU A 36 -14.47 14.39 4.34
N THR A 37 -13.19 14.15 4.66
CA THR A 37 -12.30 15.18 5.25
C THR A 37 -12.12 16.39 4.32
N LYS A 38 -12.14 16.18 3.00
CA LYS A 38 -12.05 17.25 1.99
C LYS A 38 -13.40 17.86 1.62
N GLY A 39 -14.52 17.35 2.17
CA GLY A 39 -15.87 17.80 1.82
C GLY A 39 -16.33 17.37 0.42
N LEU A 40 -15.74 16.31 -0.14
CA LEU A 40 -16.01 15.81 -1.51
C LEU A 40 -17.05 14.68 -1.54
N ASP A 41 -17.32 14.03 -0.41
CA ASP A 41 -18.11 12.80 -0.31
C ASP A 41 -19.54 12.92 -0.86
N GLN A 42 -20.16 14.11 -0.80
CA GLN A 42 -21.55 14.31 -1.25
C GLN A 42 -21.68 14.61 -2.74
N ASN A 43 -20.59 14.94 -3.44
CA ASN A 43 -20.63 15.35 -4.85
C ASN A 43 -19.78 14.47 -5.77
N LEU A 44 -18.83 13.72 -5.21
CA LEU A 44 -17.92 12.90 -5.98
C LEU A 44 -18.42 11.45 -5.99
N HIS A 45 -19.17 11.10 -7.03
CA HIS A 45 -19.45 9.72 -7.40
C HIS A 45 -18.50 9.31 -8.52
N PRO A 46 -17.33 8.74 -8.19
CA PRO A 46 -16.35 8.37 -9.20
C PRO A 46 -16.95 7.37 -10.20
N THR A 47 -16.93 7.73 -11.47
CA THR A 47 -17.33 6.89 -12.59
C THR A 47 -16.17 6.10 -13.17
N ALA A 48 -14.95 6.59 -12.95
CA ALA A 48 -13.71 5.90 -13.28
C ALA A 48 -12.63 6.22 -12.25
N VAL A 49 -11.75 5.26 -12.04
CA VAL A 49 -10.56 5.38 -11.20
C VAL A 49 -9.34 5.22 -12.09
N VAL A 50 -8.47 6.20 -12.09
CA VAL A 50 -7.24 6.20 -12.88
C VAL A 50 -6.05 6.17 -11.93
N SER A 51 -5.22 5.14 -12.06
CA SER A 51 -3.98 4.98 -11.29
C SER A 51 -2.79 5.38 -12.16
N GLU A 52 -1.98 6.33 -11.70
CA GLU A 52 -0.80 6.80 -12.45
C GLU A 52 0.36 7.17 -11.53
N LEU A 53 1.56 7.34 -12.10
CA LEU A 53 2.69 7.90 -11.37
C LEU A 53 2.71 9.40 -11.57
N ASP A 54 2.92 10.16 -10.50
CA ASP A 54 3.14 11.61 -10.58
C ASP A 54 4.55 11.95 -11.11
N ASP A 55 4.85 13.25 -11.20
CA ASP A 55 6.14 13.74 -11.69
C ASP A 55 7.34 13.30 -10.81
N GLU A 56 7.10 12.90 -9.57
CA GLU A 56 8.11 12.38 -8.64
C GLU A 56 8.26 10.86 -8.74
N GLY A 57 7.43 10.20 -9.56
CA GLY A 57 7.39 8.75 -9.72
C GLY A 57 6.60 8.03 -8.64
N GLU A 58 5.81 8.76 -7.86
CA GLU A 58 5.00 8.23 -6.76
C GLU A 58 3.57 7.91 -7.24
N VAL A 59 2.91 6.94 -6.59
CA VAL A 59 1.55 6.52 -7.00
C VAL A 59 0.53 7.62 -6.69
N ALA A 60 -0.13 8.14 -7.72
CA ALA A 60 -1.27 9.02 -7.61
C ALA A 60 -2.55 8.34 -8.12
N VAL A 61 -3.69 8.72 -7.55
CA VAL A 61 -4.99 8.22 -7.97
C VAL A 61 -5.88 9.40 -8.35
N ARG A 62 -6.49 9.34 -9.53
CA ARG A 62 -7.45 10.33 -9.99
C ARG A 62 -8.83 9.71 -10.08
N PHE A 63 -9.80 10.36 -9.45
CA PHE A 63 -11.22 10.01 -9.54
C PHE A 63 -11.89 10.93 -10.55
N GLU A 64 -12.43 10.32 -11.62
CA GLU A 64 -13.21 11.02 -12.62
C GLU A 64 -14.70 10.89 -12.29
N SER A 65 -15.45 11.98 -12.43
CA SER A 65 -16.88 12.01 -12.18
C SER A 65 -17.60 12.71 -13.33
N ASN A 66 -18.77 12.18 -13.72
CA ASN A 66 -19.55 12.76 -14.80
C ASN A 66 -20.07 14.16 -14.42
N GLY A 67 -19.47 15.18 -15.01
CA GLY A 67 -19.88 16.58 -14.83
C GLY A 67 -19.23 17.31 -13.66
N SER A 68 -18.21 16.73 -13.03
CA SER A 68 -17.35 17.41 -12.04
C SER A 68 -15.89 17.36 -12.46
N GLU A 69 -15.09 18.29 -11.95
CA GLU A 69 -13.65 18.26 -12.17
C GLU A 69 -13.05 17.00 -11.53
N PRO A 70 -12.10 16.33 -12.21
CA PRO A 70 -11.48 15.15 -11.66
C PRO A 70 -10.67 15.53 -10.42
N VAL A 71 -10.70 14.65 -9.41
CA VAL A 71 -9.98 14.87 -8.15
C VAL A 71 -8.78 13.95 -8.11
N GLN A 72 -7.60 14.53 -7.94
CA GLN A 72 -6.36 13.79 -7.77
C GLN A 72 -5.98 13.68 -6.29
N PHE A 73 -5.51 12.50 -5.92
CA PHE A 73 -5.02 12.16 -4.59
C PHE A 73 -3.55 11.76 -4.68
N SER A 74 -2.76 12.29 -3.75
CA SER A 74 -1.33 11.99 -3.64
C SER A 74 -1.06 10.60 -3.08
N SER A 75 0.16 10.09 -3.28
CA SER A 75 0.60 8.78 -2.75
C SER A 75 0.43 8.67 -1.25
N ARG A 76 0.62 9.76 -0.52
CA ARG A 76 0.44 9.82 0.93
C ARG A 76 -1.03 9.62 1.34
N GLU A 77 -1.95 10.23 0.61
CA GLU A 77 -3.39 10.14 0.89
C GLU A 77 -3.91 8.75 0.54
N VAL A 78 -3.53 8.26 -0.65
CA VAL A 78 -3.87 6.91 -1.11
C VAL A 78 -3.29 5.88 -0.14
N GLY A 79 -2.04 6.05 0.28
CA GLY A 79 -1.35 5.15 1.21
C GLY A 79 -2.04 5.10 2.57
N ALA A 80 -2.37 6.25 3.15
CA ALA A 80 -3.11 6.31 4.41
C ALA A 80 -4.49 5.66 4.30
N ALA A 81 -5.21 5.91 3.21
CA ALA A 81 -6.53 5.34 2.94
C ALA A 81 -6.51 3.81 2.86
N VAL A 82 -5.63 3.24 2.03
CA VAL A 82 -5.57 1.77 1.86
C VAL A 82 -5.03 1.06 3.10
N LEU A 83 -4.14 1.70 3.86
CA LEU A 83 -3.65 1.14 5.13
C LEU A 83 -4.76 1.10 6.18
N ASN A 84 -5.52 2.19 6.34
CA ASN A 84 -6.66 2.22 7.24
C ASN A 84 -7.71 1.18 6.81
N HIS A 85 -8.03 1.13 5.51
CA HIS A 85 -8.96 0.13 4.97
C HIS A 85 -8.54 -1.31 5.29
N CYS A 86 -7.25 -1.65 5.16
CA CYS A 86 -6.76 -2.96 5.57
C CYS A 86 -6.97 -3.23 7.07
N ILE A 87 -6.76 -2.25 7.92
CA ILE A 87 -6.99 -2.36 9.38
C ILE A 87 -8.47 -2.59 9.66
N ASP A 88 -9.36 -1.82 9.02
CA ASP A 88 -10.82 -1.95 9.15
C ASP A 88 -11.34 -3.31 8.65
N GLN A 89 -10.75 -3.85 7.58
CA GLN A 89 -11.08 -5.18 7.06
C GLN A 89 -10.42 -6.34 7.86
N GLY A 90 -9.62 -6.03 8.89
CA GLY A 90 -8.91 -7.04 9.68
C GLY A 90 -7.79 -7.75 8.94
N ILE A 91 -7.27 -7.16 7.85
CA ILE A 91 -6.13 -7.71 7.10
C ILE A 91 -4.87 -7.48 7.94
N PRO A 92 -4.16 -8.55 8.37
CA PRO A 92 -3.03 -8.41 9.28
C PRO A 92 -1.83 -7.80 8.55
N LEU A 93 -1.54 -6.53 8.86
CA LEU A 93 -0.35 -5.84 8.37
C LEU A 93 0.80 -5.95 9.39
N PRO A 94 1.93 -6.56 9.03
CA PRO A 94 3.06 -6.74 9.94
C PRO A 94 3.64 -5.39 10.40
N ARG A 95 3.84 -5.25 11.70
CA ARG A 95 4.46 -4.06 12.31
C ARG A 95 5.96 -4.06 12.01
N GLY A 96 6.50 -2.91 11.59
CA GLY A 96 7.92 -2.78 11.23
C GLY A 96 8.30 -3.34 9.85
N SER A 97 7.32 -3.76 9.03
CA SER A 97 7.58 -4.10 7.63
C SER A 97 7.64 -2.85 6.76
N TYR A 98 8.43 -2.92 5.69
CA TYR A 98 8.44 -1.91 4.66
C TYR A 98 7.16 -2.00 3.82
N LYS A 99 6.52 -0.85 3.58
CA LYS A 99 5.26 -0.74 2.85
C LYS A 99 5.42 0.29 1.73
N GLU A 100 4.98 -0.09 0.54
CA GLU A 100 5.14 0.69 -0.69
C GLU A 100 3.85 0.57 -1.50
N LEU A 101 3.42 1.68 -2.10
CA LEU A 101 2.39 1.65 -3.13
C LEU A 101 3.05 1.36 -4.47
N ALA A 102 2.39 0.54 -5.28
CA ALA A 102 2.79 0.29 -6.66
C ALA A 102 1.57 0.20 -7.54
N ILE A 103 1.75 0.47 -8.83
CA ILE A 103 0.73 0.23 -9.85
C ILE A 103 0.96 -1.15 -10.45
N ARG A 104 -0.08 -1.98 -10.48
CA ARG A 104 -0.07 -3.33 -11.05
C ARG A 104 -1.18 -3.44 -12.09
N GLY A 105 -0.82 -3.29 -13.36
CA GLY A 105 -1.81 -3.10 -14.42
C GLY A 105 -2.48 -1.75 -14.24
N ASP A 106 -3.79 -1.75 -14.12
CA ASP A 106 -4.60 -0.54 -13.91
C ASP A 106 -4.95 -0.29 -12.43
N HIS A 107 -4.53 -1.18 -11.53
CA HIS A 107 -4.89 -1.14 -10.11
C HIS A 107 -3.75 -0.66 -9.21
N VAL A 108 -4.12 -0.06 -8.09
CA VAL A 108 -3.21 0.24 -6.98
C VAL A 108 -2.97 -1.04 -6.18
N ALA A 109 -1.72 -1.29 -5.83
CA ALA A 109 -1.30 -2.37 -4.96
C ALA A 109 -0.49 -1.85 -3.78
N LEU A 110 -0.73 -2.41 -2.60
CA LEU A 110 0.11 -2.26 -1.43
C LEU A 110 1.08 -3.44 -1.36
N ILE A 111 2.36 -3.15 -1.54
CA ILE A 111 3.45 -4.11 -1.39
C ILE A 111 3.96 -4.05 0.04
N VAL A 112 3.95 -5.20 0.71
CA VAL A 112 4.46 -5.35 2.07
C VAL A 112 5.66 -6.29 2.04
N ARG A 113 6.83 -5.80 2.42
CA ARG A 113 8.06 -6.58 2.49
C ARG A 113 8.37 -6.93 3.95
N LEU A 114 8.37 -8.22 4.23
CA LEU A 114 8.69 -8.80 5.53
C LEU A 114 10.17 -9.13 5.59
N GLU A 115 10.86 -8.54 6.55
CA GLU A 115 12.18 -8.99 6.95
C GLU A 115 12.01 -10.15 7.93
N THR A 116 12.28 -11.38 7.49
CA THR A 116 12.16 -12.61 8.30
C THR A 116 13.26 -12.73 9.37
N GLY A 117 13.66 -11.63 10.02
CA GLY A 117 14.75 -11.59 11.00
C GLY A 117 14.46 -10.81 12.28
N GLY A 118 13.28 -10.19 12.41
CA GLY A 118 12.95 -9.26 13.50
C GLY A 118 11.98 -9.79 14.55
N SER A 119 12.14 -11.02 15.03
CA SER A 119 11.42 -11.48 16.23
C SER A 119 12.19 -11.07 17.49
N THR A 120 12.23 -9.77 17.82
CA THR A 120 12.53 -9.33 19.19
C THR A 120 11.22 -9.21 19.96
N GLY A 121 10.58 -10.36 20.17
CA GLY A 121 9.49 -10.52 21.12
C GLY A 121 9.90 -11.60 22.12
N GLY A 122 10.55 -11.20 23.21
CA GLY A 122 10.86 -12.12 24.30
C GLY A 122 12.13 -11.76 25.08
N THR A 123 12.00 -10.83 26.02
CA THR A 123 12.61 -10.89 27.37
C THR A 123 12.18 -9.61 28.11
N ALA A 124 11.01 -9.66 28.74
CA ALA A 124 10.78 -8.90 29.95
C ALA A 124 11.18 -9.84 31.10
N ASP A 125 12.48 -9.86 31.36
CA ASP A 125 13.04 -10.38 32.59
C ASP A 125 12.73 -9.35 33.68
N TYR A 126 11.82 -9.71 34.58
CA TYR A 126 11.56 -9.00 35.83
C TYR A 126 11.81 -10.00 36.97
N ASP A 127 13.03 -9.96 37.51
CA ASP A 127 13.41 -9.75 38.93
C ASP A 127 12.58 -10.43 40.04
N ASP A 128 13.25 -11.13 40.97
CA ASP A 128 13.23 -10.86 42.44
C ASP A 128 14.00 -11.97 43.22
N GLU A 129 15.14 -11.64 43.83
CA GLU A 129 15.58 -12.17 45.14
C GLU A 129 16.37 -11.10 45.92
#